data_AF-F0XBI0-F1
#
_entry.id   AF-F0XBI0-F1
#
_cell.length_a   1.000
_cell.length_b   1.000
_cell.length_c   1.000
_cell.angle_alpha   90.00
_cell.angle_beta   90.00
_cell.angle_gamma   90.00
#
_symmetry.space_group_name_H-M   'P 1'
#
loop_
_entity.id
_entity.type
_entity.pdbx_description
1 polymer ?
#
loop_
_entity_poly.entity_id
_entity_poly.type
_entity_poly.pdbx_seq_one_letter_code
_entity_poly.pdbx_strand_id
1 'polypeptide(L)'
;MTTAITIMSGDQLEKAIACNRFYHRSSSAAFPPAQFASLDPESAIFAAAVARWQRDHALNIDGILGPKTAAALQGRTWKSPKGENYLIVKGEKVPTSFPVVHWTHPEGFSFERVIEAIPDFNGVGKRANPTIGGIERFVIHWDECTSSHDCFHVLLWRGLSVQLFLDSDGTLYQGMDLVNDLGRHARWTNETSVGIEINNPVTLRKTYNVQNRKIVRAQEPHTADPNWRHLDYTEVQKSVMKQLVPAICDALEIPRTLPQDDSGEVPKGLIPDPTEYKGVMGHYHLQTDKVDPGYTLWPLLLKVL
;
A
#
# COMPACT_ATOMS: atom_id res chain seq x y z
N MET A 1 -9.63 -25.55 -30.05
CA MET A 1 -8.91 -24.35 -30.53
C MET A 1 -9.95 -23.26 -30.73
N THR A 2 -9.94 -22.23 -29.88
CA THR A 2 -10.59 -20.95 -30.18
C THR A 2 -9.62 -19.88 -29.71
N THR A 3 -8.68 -19.58 -30.61
CA THR A 3 -7.76 -18.44 -30.58
C THR A 3 -8.56 -17.15 -30.72
N ALA A 4 -8.57 -16.31 -29.68
CA ALA A 4 -8.75 -14.86 -29.79
C ALA A 4 -8.52 -14.21 -28.41
N ILE A 5 -7.27 -14.17 -27.96
CA ILE A 5 -6.82 -13.00 -27.18
C ILE A 5 -5.71 -12.42 -28.02
N THR A 6 -6.12 -11.60 -29.00
CA THR A 6 -5.23 -10.64 -29.65
C THR A 6 -4.42 -9.97 -28.56
N ILE A 7 -3.10 -10.04 -28.66
CA ILE A 7 -2.15 -9.31 -27.80
C ILE A 7 -2.71 -7.89 -27.69
N MET A 8 -3.15 -7.51 -26.49
CA MET A 8 -3.83 -6.23 -26.31
C MET A 8 -2.89 -5.12 -26.78
N SER A 9 -3.33 -4.32 -27.75
CA SER A 9 -2.57 -3.15 -28.21
C SER A 9 -2.36 -2.16 -27.06
N GLY A 10 -1.42 -1.22 -27.20
CA GLY A 10 -1.16 -0.17 -26.17
C GLY A 10 -2.46 0.50 -25.68
N ASP A 11 -3.35 0.85 -26.60
CA ASP A 11 -4.66 1.46 -26.32
C ASP A 11 -5.61 0.56 -25.51
N GLN A 12 -5.53 -0.78 -25.66
CA GLN A 12 -6.37 -1.72 -24.91
C GLN A 12 -5.88 -1.89 -23.47
N LEU A 13 -4.57 -1.79 -23.25
CA LEU A 13 -3.98 -1.74 -21.91
C LEU A 13 -4.33 -0.42 -21.20
N GLU A 14 -4.28 0.71 -21.90
CA GLU A 14 -4.71 2.01 -21.36
C GLU A 14 -6.21 2.03 -21.02
N LYS A 15 -7.06 1.43 -21.86
CA LYS A 15 -8.49 1.23 -21.55
C LYS A 15 -8.70 0.32 -20.34
N ALA A 16 -7.96 -0.78 -20.21
CA ALA A 16 -8.03 -1.66 -19.04
C ALA A 16 -7.64 -0.93 -17.74
N ILE A 17 -6.62 -0.08 -17.79
CA ILE A 17 -6.20 0.79 -16.68
C ILE A 17 -7.26 1.86 -16.37
N ALA A 18 -7.94 2.41 -17.37
CA ALA A 18 -9.06 3.33 -17.18
C ALA A 18 -10.31 2.64 -16.59
N CYS A 19 -10.59 1.39 -16.97
CA CYS A 19 -11.69 0.58 -16.43
C CYS A 19 -11.47 0.21 -14.94
N ASN A 20 -10.20 0.03 -14.53
CA ASN A 20 -9.83 -0.15 -13.12
C ASN A 20 -10.18 1.06 -12.24
N ARG A 21 -10.25 2.28 -12.80
CA ARG A 21 -10.62 3.50 -12.04
C ARG A 21 -12.06 3.49 -11.51
N PHE A 22 -12.91 2.51 -11.84
CA PHE A 22 -14.31 2.51 -11.42
C PHE A 22 -14.66 1.45 -10.36
N TYR A 23 -13.71 0.59 -9.95
CA TYR A 23 -14.03 -0.68 -9.31
C TYR A 23 -14.35 -0.64 -7.80
N HIS A 24 -14.18 0.49 -7.09
CA HIS A 24 -14.21 0.47 -5.62
C HIS A 24 -15.22 1.37 -4.90
N ARG A 25 -16.27 1.89 -5.56
CA ARG A 25 -17.35 2.56 -4.81
C ARG A 25 -18.24 1.52 -4.12
N SER A 26 -17.77 1.06 -2.95
CA SER A 26 -18.37 0.18 -1.92
C SER A 26 -17.86 -1.26 -1.87
N SER A 27 -17.06 -1.56 -0.84
CA SER A 27 -16.78 -2.94 -0.43
C SER A 27 -16.71 -3.05 1.09
N SER A 28 -17.87 -3.11 1.74
CA SER A 28 -18.00 -3.73 3.05
C SER A 28 -19.09 -4.78 2.98
N ALA A 29 -18.68 -6.03 3.22
CA ALA A 29 -19.46 -7.21 3.58
C ALA A 29 -20.81 -7.44 2.87
N ALA A 30 -20.84 -8.53 2.08
CA ALA A 30 -22.03 -9.19 1.52
C ALA A 30 -22.87 -8.34 0.54
N PHE A 31 -22.74 -8.57 -0.77
CA PHE A 31 -23.68 -7.98 -1.74
C PHE A 31 -24.25 -9.00 -2.75
N PRO A 32 -25.59 -9.01 -2.94
CA PRO A 32 -26.30 -9.87 -3.88
C PRO A 32 -26.34 -9.25 -5.30
N PRO A 33 -26.74 -10.02 -6.33
CA PRO A 33 -26.58 -9.68 -7.75
C PRO A 33 -27.37 -8.47 -8.29
N ALA A 34 -28.15 -7.76 -7.48
CA ALA A 34 -29.12 -6.78 -7.98
C ALA A 34 -28.57 -5.34 -8.11
N GLN A 35 -27.27 -5.10 -7.93
CA GLN A 35 -26.66 -3.75 -8.01
C GLN A 35 -25.46 -3.64 -8.97
N PHE A 36 -25.34 -4.51 -9.97
CA PHE A 36 -24.40 -4.36 -11.09
C PHE A 36 -24.75 -3.22 -12.08
N ALA A 37 -25.78 -2.42 -11.81
CA ALA A 37 -26.42 -1.54 -12.78
C ALA A 37 -25.77 -0.14 -12.94
N SER A 38 -24.70 0.18 -12.21
CA SER A 38 -24.09 1.54 -12.17
C SER A 38 -22.66 1.63 -12.72
N LEU A 39 -22.09 0.55 -13.22
CA LEU A 39 -20.89 0.58 -14.06
C LEU A 39 -21.33 0.69 -15.52
N ASP A 40 -20.49 1.22 -16.42
CA ASP A 40 -20.64 0.78 -17.79
C ASP A 40 -20.41 -0.75 -17.75
N PRO A 41 -21.35 -1.56 -18.25
CA PRO A 41 -21.30 -3.01 -18.04
C PRO A 41 -20.02 -3.67 -18.56
N GLU A 42 -19.32 -3.07 -19.52
CA GLU A 42 -18.15 -3.66 -20.17
C GLU A 42 -16.93 -3.70 -19.23
N SER A 43 -16.68 -2.61 -18.50
CA SER A 43 -15.60 -2.53 -17.50
C SER A 43 -15.75 -3.60 -16.40
N ALA A 44 -16.99 -3.80 -15.93
CA ALA A 44 -17.30 -4.80 -14.90
C ALA A 44 -17.06 -6.23 -15.41
N ILE A 45 -17.47 -6.50 -16.65
CA ILE A 45 -17.30 -7.79 -17.32
C ILE A 45 -15.80 -8.10 -17.51
N PHE A 46 -15.00 -7.10 -17.89
CA PHE A 46 -13.56 -7.25 -18.07
C PHE A 46 -12.84 -7.60 -16.76
N ALA A 47 -13.04 -6.83 -15.70
CA ALA A 47 -12.42 -7.10 -14.39
C ALA A 47 -12.83 -8.48 -13.85
N ALA A 48 -14.11 -8.85 -14.01
CA ALA A 48 -14.59 -10.18 -13.63
C ALA A 48 -13.94 -11.29 -14.48
N ALA A 49 -13.66 -11.05 -15.76
CA ALA A 49 -12.95 -11.99 -16.62
C ALA A 49 -11.49 -12.15 -16.19
N VAL A 50 -10.81 -11.05 -15.87
CA VAL A 50 -9.44 -11.08 -15.32
C VAL A 50 -9.39 -11.84 -14.00
N ALA A 51 -10.31 -11.56 -13.07
CA ALA A 51 -10.37 -12.25 -11.78
C ALA A 51 -10.66 -13.76 -11.93
N ARG A 52 -11.51 -14.15 -12.89
CA ARG A 52 -11.72 -15.57 -13.23
C ARG A 52 -10.43 -16.21 -13.73
N TRP A 53 -9.76 -15.55 -14.68
CA TRP A 53 -8.51 -16.05 -15.22
C TRP A 53 -7.41 -16.17 -14.15
N GLN A 54 -7.23 -15.17 -13.29
CA GLN A 54 -6.29 -15.18 -12.18
C GLN A 54 -6.50 -16.35 -11.22
N ARG A 55 -7.77 -16.65 -10.89
CA ARG A 55 -8.13 -17.80 -10.06
C ARG A 55 -7.64 -19.12 -10.66
N ASP A 56 -7.83 -19.29 -11.96
CA ASP A 56 -7.47 -20.52 -12.67
C ASP A 56 -5.95 -20.68 -12.85
N HIS A 57 -5.17 -19.61 -12.60
CA HIS A 57 -3.72 -19.57 -12.80
C HIS A 57 -2.93 -19.32 -11.50
N ALA A 58 -3.55 -19.50 -10.33
CA ALA A 58 -2.94 -19.34 -9.01
C ALA A 58 -2.28 -17.97 -8.78
N LEU A 59 -2.89 -16.90 -9.32
CA LEU A 59 -2.47 -15.52 -9.10
C LEU A 59 -3.30 -14.86 -7.99
N ASN A 60 -2.85 -13.68 -7.54
CA ASN A 60 -3.66 -12.80 -6.71
C ASN A 60 -4.94 -12.45 -7.51
N ILE A 61 -6.11 -12.65 -6.89
CA ILE A 61 -7.41 -12.45 -7.53
C ILE A 61 -7.85 -11.00 -7.28
N ASP A 62 -7.16 -10.05 -7.90
CA ASP A 62 -7.44 -8.61 -7.79
C ASP A 62 -8.31 -8.07 -8.93
N GLY A 63 -8.56 -8.86 -9.98
CA GLY A 63 -9.30 -8.41 -11.16
C GLY A 63 -8.52 -7.42 -12.02
N ILE A 64 -7.24 -7.19 -11.72
CA ILE A 64 -6.39 -6.21 -12.40
C ILE A 64 -5.47 -6.93 -13.39
N LEU A 65 -5.45 -6.42 -14.62
CA LEU A 65 -4.43 -6.78 -15.61
C LEU A 65 -3.10 -6.07 -15.28
N GLY A 66 -2.54 -6.36 -14.11
CA GLY A 66 -1.26 -5.82 -13.65
C GLY A 66 -0.07 -6.60 -14.23
N PRO A 67 1.18 -6.19 -13.94
CA PRO A 67 2.38 -6.82 -14.49
C PRO A 67 2.47 -8.33 -14.24
N LYS A 68 2.02 -8.80 -13.06
CA LYS A 68 1.96 -10.22 -12.69
C LYS A 68 0.99 -11.00 -13.61
N THR A 69 -0.23 -10.48 -13.76
CA THR A 69 -1.26 -11.04 -14.66
C THR A 69 -0.81 -11.00 -16.13
N ALA A 70 -0.24 -9.89 -16.58
CA ALA A 70 0.24 -9.71 -17.95
C ALA A 70 1.39 -10.68 -18.29
N ALA A 71 2.37 -10.84 -17.39
CA ALA A 71 3.44 -11.81 -17.57
C ALA A 71 2.90 -13.23 -17.67
N ALA A 72 1.98 -13.61 -16.78
CA ALA A 72 1.38 -14.94 -16.78
C ALA A 72 0.58 -15.22 -18.08
N LEU A 73 -0.18 -14.23 -18.58
CA LEU A 73 -0.87 -14.32 -19.87
C LEU A 73 0.09 -14.52 -21.05
N GLN A 74 1.30 -14.00 -20.94
CA GLN A 74 2.36 -14.15 -21.93
C GLN A 74 3.17 -15.45 -21.74
N GLY A 75 2.73 -16.36 -20.86
CA GLY A 75 3.43 -17.59 -20.52
C GLY A 75 4.78 -17.34 -19.81
N ARG A 76 4.97 -16.15 -19.23
CA ARG A 76 6.20 -15.75 -18.55
C ARG A 76 6.00 -15.75 -17.04
N THR A 77 7.04 -16.15 -16.32
CA THR A 77 7.13 -15.90 -14.89
C THR A 77 7.39 -14.42 -14.65
N TRP A 78 6.53 -13.76 -13.90
CA TRP A 78 6.80 -12.40 -13.45
C TRP A 78 8.04 -12.37 -12.56
N LYS A 79 8.89 -11.38 -12.78
CA LYS A 79 10.02 -11.06 -11.92
C LYS A 79 9.80 -9.65 -11.39
N SER A 80 10.09 -9.44 -10.12
CA SER A 80 10.06 -8.09 -9.56
C SER A 80 10.97 -7.16 -10.35
N PRO A 81 10.54 -5.91 -10.60
CA PRO A 81 11.40 -4.92 -11.22
C PRO A 81 12.71 -4.80 -10.45
N LYS A 82 13.82 -4.61 -11.18
CA LYS A 82 15.09 -4.32 -10.54
C LYS A 82 15.03 -2.89 -10.00
N GLY A 83 14.79 -2.78 -8.70
CA GLY A 83 14.94 -1.52 -7.99
C GLY A 83 16.39 -1.05 -7.97
N GLU A 84 16.59 0.18 -7.52
CA GLU A 84 17.89 0.78 -7.30
C GLU A 84 18.14 0.94 -5.80
N ASN A 85 19.40 0.95 -5.38
CA ASN A 85 19.78 0.98 -3.96
C ASN A 85 19.84 2.42 -3.41
N TYR A 86 18.75 3.17 -3.58
CA TYR A 86 18.58 4.49 -2.98
C TYR A 86 17.09 4.83 -2.76
N LEU A 87 16.82 5.81 -1.91
CA LEU A 87 15.55 6.54 -1.80
C LEU A 87 15.69 7.90 -2.47
N ILE A 88 14.60 8.45 -3.00
CA ILE A 88 14.56 9.85 -3.45
C ILE A 88 14.02 10.73 -2.32
N VAL A 89 14.86 11.60 -1.77
CA VAL A 89 14.56 12.46 -0.63
C VAL A 89 14.86 13.89 -1.04
N LYS A 90 13.82 14.73 -1.18
CA LYS A 90 13.97 16.13 -1.58
C LYS A 90 14.75 16.29 -2.90
N GLY A 91 14.47 15.43 -3.87
CA GLY A 91 15.13 15.39 -5.18
C GLY A 91 16.48 14.67 -5.21
N GLU A 92 17.06 14.36 -4.05
CA GLU A 92 18.38 13.74 -3.94
C GLU A 92 18.29 12.22 -3.76
N LYS A 93 19.30 11.50 -4.27
CA LYS A 93 19.42 10.06 -4.11
C LYS A 93 20.14 9.73 -2.79
N VAL A 94 19.41 9.20 -1.82
CA VAL A 94 19.94 8.77 -0.52
C VAL A 94 20.18 7.24 -0.55
N PRO A 95 21.43 6.75 -0.45
CA PRO A 95 21.73 5.32 -0.59
C PRO A 95 21.01 4.42 0.43
N THR A 96 20.63 3.22 0.00
CA THR A 96 20.03 2.17 0.84
C THR A 96 20.76 0.83 0.66
N SER A 97 20.63 -0.07 1.64
CA SER A 97 21.14 -1.46 1.52
C SER A 97 20.18 -2.41 0.80
N PHE A 98 19.03 -1.89 0.35
CA PHE A 98 17.93 -2.65 -0.24
C PHE A 98 17.41 -1.94 -1.49
N PRO A 99 16.91 -2.69 -2.49
CA PRO A 99 16.42 -2.10 -3.73
C PRO A 99 15.07 -1.41 -3.55
N VAL A 100 14.88 -0.30 -4.27
CA VAL A 100 13.66 0.51 -4.32
C VAL A 100 13.23 0.69 -5.79
N VAL A 101 11.98 0.38 -6.11
CA VAL A 101 11.39 0.64 -7.42
C VAL A 101 10.79 2.04 -7.41
N HIS A 102 11.36 2.98 -8.16
CA HIS A 102 10.92 4.37 -8.17
C HIS A 102 9.79 4.61 -9.16
N TRP A 103 9.01 5.67 -8.94
CA TRP A 103 7.93 6.09 -9.84
C TRP A 103 8.38 6.41 -11.27
N THR A 104 9.66 6.72 -11.45
CA THR A 104 10.32 6.97 -12.75
C THR A 104 10.56 5.70 -13.54
N HIS A 105 10.52 4.53 -12.90
CA HIS A 105 10.57 3.24 -13.59
C HIS A 105 9.23 3.00 -14.30
N PRO A 106 9.22 2.39 -15.50
CA PRO A 106 7.98 2.05 -16.21
C PRO A 106 7.00 1.23 -15.34
N GLU A 107 7.55 0.31 -14.53
CA GLU A 107 6.83 -0.58 -13.63
C GLU A 107 6.56 0.02 -12.24
N GLY A 108 7.10 1.21 -11.95
CA GLY A 108 6.88 1.91 -10.70
C GLY A 108 5.48 2.51 -10.60
N PHE A 109 5.05 2.82 -9.37
CA PHE A 109 3.81 3.57 -9.14
C PHE A 109 4.10 5.05 -9.27
N SER A 110 3.37 5.77 -10.12
CA SER A 110 3.63 7.20 -10.35
C SER A 110 2.34 7.99 -10.27
N PHE A 111 2.24 8.81 -9.22
CA PHE A 111 1.14 9.75 -9.10
C PHE A 111 1.28 10.93 -10.06
N GLU A 112 2.50 11.29 -10.47
CA GLU A 112 2.75 12.30 -11.50
C GLU A 112 2.12 11.90 -12.84
N ARG A 113 2.39 10.68 -13.32
CA ARG A 113 1.73 10.13 -14.52
C ARG A 113 0.19 10.12 -14.39
N VAL A 114 -0.33 9.93 -13.18
CA VAL A 114 -1.77 9.98 -12.94
C VAL A 114 -2.31 11.40 -13.06
N ILE A 115 -1.62 12.40 -12.50
CA ILE A 115 -2.02 13.81 -12.61
C ILE A 115 -2.01 14.26 -14.07
N GLU A 116 -1.01 13.85 -14.85
CA GLU A 116 -0.95 14.12 -16.29
C GLU A 116 -2.15 13.51 -17.04
N ALA A 117 -2.53 12.28 -16.69
CA ALA A 117 -3.66 11.56 -17.31
C ALA A 117 -5.04 11.92 -16.73
N ILE A 118 -5.09 12.56 -15.56
CA ILE A 118 -6.31 12.97 -14.85
C ILE A 118 -6.06 14.34 -14.20
N PRO A 119 -6.27 15.44 -14.93
CA PRO A 119 -6.03 16.78 -14.39
C PRO A 119 -6.82 17.09 -13.11
N ASP A 120 -8.00 16.47 -12.92
CA ASP A 120 -8.85 16.65 -11.74
C ASP A 120 -8.46 15.76 -10.55
N PHE A 121 -7.45 14.89 -10.69
CA PHE A 121 -6.98 14.07 -9.57
C PHE A 121 -6.24 14.93 -8.55
N ASN A 122 -6.87 15.12 -7.40
CA ASN A 122 -6.34 15.95 -6.30
C ASN A 122 -5.79 15.12 -5.12
N GLY A 123 -5.58 13.81 -5.32
CA GLY A 123 -5.17 12.87 -4.28
C GLY A 123 -3.71 13.00 -3.83
N VAL A 124 -2.90 13.80 -4.51
CA VAL A 124 -1.51 14.15 -4.18
C VAL A 124 -1.37 15.67 -4.16
N GLY A 125 -0.49 16.18 -3.30
CA GLY A 125 -0.16 17.60 -3.23
C GLY A 125 1.33 17.86 -3.19
N LYS A 126 1.71 19.13 -3.11
CA LYS A 126 3.06 19.57 -2.72
C LYS A 126 2.99 20.08 -1.29
N ARG A 127 4.00 19.80 -0.48
CA ARG A 127 4.07 20.33 0.88
C ARG A 127 4.26 21.84 0.86
N ALA A 128 3.65 22.53 1.81
CA ALA A 128 3.83 23.97 1.95
C ALA A 128 5.27 24.37 2.32
N ASN A 129 5.95 23.54 3.12
CA ASN A 129 7.32 23.76 3.57
C ASN A 129 8.18 22.48 3.50
N PRO A 130 8.70 22.11 2.31
CA PRO A 130 9.42 20.85 2.08
C PRO A 130 10.85 20.89 2.65
N THR A 131 10.99 20.62 3.95
CA THR A 131 12.28 20.47 4.63
C THR A 131 12.40 19.07 5.24
N ILE A 132 13.63 18.56 5.33
CA ILE A 132 13.93 17.23 5.90
C ILE A 132 13.40 17.17 7.34
N GLY A 133 13.88 18.04 8.24
CA GLY A 133 13.39 18.13 9.62
C GLY A 133 11.95 18.64 9.79
N GLY A 134 11.25 18.97 8.69
CA GLY A 134 9.82 19.26 8.68
C GLY A 134 8.95 17.99 8.60
N ILE A 135 9.56 16.84 8.28
CA ILE A 135 8.89 15.54 8.37
C ILE A 135 9.14 14.98 9.77
N GLU A 136 8.07 14.86 10.55
CA GLU A 136 8.16 14.53 11.97
C GLU A 136 7.76 13.07 12.26
N ARG A 137 7.03 12.44 11.33
CA ARG A 137 6.42 11.12 11.54
C ARG A 137 6.58 10.20 10.34
N PHE A 138 6.83 8.92 10.63
CA PHE A 138 6.64 7.83 9.67
C PHE A 138 5.42 7.00 10.07
N VAL A 139 4.37 7.03 9.24
CA VAL A 139 3.09 6.38 9.52
C VAL A 139 3.00 5.06 8.75
N ILE A 140 2.78 3.97 9.49
CA ILE A 140 2.72 2.62 8.94
C ILE A 140 1.26 2.18 8.80
N HIS A 141 0.92 1.73 7.60
CA HIS A 141 -0.40 1.23 7.22
C HIS A 141 -0.32 -0.23 6.75
N TRP A 142 -1.46 -0.90 6.74
CA TRP A 142 -1.72 -1.99 5.82
C TRP A 142 -2.73 -1.56 4.78
N ASP A 143 -2.74 -2.22 3.62
CA ASP A 143 -3.55 -1.78 2.50
C ASP A 143 -4.94 -2.42 2.41
N GLU A 144 -5.21 -3.52 3.12
CA GLU A 144 -6.42 -4.36 2.95
C GLU A 144 -6.60 -4.91 1.51
N CYS A 145 -5.55 -4.82 0.69
CA CYS A 145 -5.56 -5.18 -0.72
C CYS A 145 -4.83 -6.50 -0.94
N THR A 146 -4.98 -7.05 -2.14
CA THR A 146 -4.33 -8.33 -2.49
C THR A 146 -2.99 -8.16 -3.20
N SER A 147 -2.63 -6.93 -3.60
CA SER A 147 -1.29 -6.56 -4.05
C SER A 147 -1.05 -5.06 -3.83
N SER A 148 0.21 -4.60 -3.85
CA SER A 148 0.49 -3.16 -3.81
C SER A 148 -0.01 -2.41 -5.06
N HIS A 149 -0.19 -3.12 -6.19
CA HIS A 149 -0.77 -2.52 -7.38
C HIS A 149 -2.27 -2.27 -7.20
N ASP A 150 -2.99 -3.23 -6.61
CA ASP A 150 -4.38 -3.10 -6.17
C ASP A 150 -4.54 -1.93 -5.18
N CYS A 151 -3.67 -1.86 -4.17
CA CYS A 151 -3.58 -0.71 -3.25
C CYS A 151 -3.42 0.62 -3.98
N PHE A 152 -2.45 0.73 -4.89
CA PHE A 152 -2.24 1.95 -5.66
C PHE A 152 -3.51 2.39 -6.39
N HIS A 153 -4.20 1.46 -7.08
CA HIS A 153 -5.47 1.76 -7.75
C HIS A 153 -6.59 2.18 -6.78
N VAL A 154 -6.73 1.50 -5.64
CA VAL A 154 -7.70 1.85 -4.60
C VAL A 154 -7.45 3.26 -4.07
N LEU A 155 -6.20 3.64 -3.80
CA LEU A 155 -5.85 4.98 -3.37
C LEU A 155 -6.23 6.03 -4.42
N LEU A 156 -5.89 5.80 -5.70
CA LEU A 156 -6.29 6.70 -6.78
C LEU A 156 -7.81 6.89 -6.83
N TRP A 157 -8.56 5.80 -6.74
CA TRP A 157 -10.02 5.83 -6.78
C TRP A 157 -10.63 6.62 -5.61
N ARG A 158 -10.00 6.56 -4.44
CA ARG A 158 -10.44 7.27 -3.23
C ARG A 158 -9.96 8.73 -3.17
N GLY A 159 -9.18 9.19 -4.14
CA GLY A 159 -8.50 10.49 -4.05
C GLY A 159 -7.49 10.54 -2.90
N LEU A 160 -6.84 9.41 -2.61
CA LEU A 160 -5.83 9.23 -1.58
C LEU A 160 -4.48 8.88 -2.21
N SER A 161 -3.43 8.87 -1.39
CA SER A 161 -2.08 8.54 -1.82
C SER A 161 -1.15 8.31 -0.64
N VAL A 162 -0.02 7.66 -0.91
CA VAL A 162 1.04 7.38 0.06
C VAL A 162 2.39 7.39 -0.65
N GLN A 163 3.47 7.65 0.08
CA GLN A 163 4.80 7.73 -0.50
C GLN A 163 5.40 6.36 -0.81
N LEU A 164 5.20 5.36 0.05
CA LEU A 164 5.84 4.05 -0.05
C LEU A 164 4.81 2.92 -0.09
N PHE A 165 5.14 1.86 -0.81
CA PHE A 165 4.35 0.63 -0.86
C PHE A 165 5.27 -0.58 -0.69
N LEU A 166 4.86 -1.58 0.09
CA LEU A 166 5.61 -2.81 0.28
C LEU A 166 4.77 -4.03 -0.08
N ASP A 167 5.06 -4.66 -1.22
CA ASP A 167 4.31 -5.82 -1.69
C ASP A 167 4.64 -7.07 -0.85
N SER A 168 3.77 -8.07 -0.96
CA SER A 168 3.86 -9.36 -0.27
C SER A 168 5.16 -10.12 -0.48
N ASP A 169 5.79 -9.94 -1.65
CA ASP A 169 7.08 -10.54 -2.03
C ASP A 169 8.31 -9.75 -1.56
N GLY A 170 8.09 -8.62 -0.88
CA GLY A 170 9.16 -7.75 -0.37
C GLY A 170 9.61 -6.67 -1.34
N THR A 171 8.99 -6.54 -2.52
CA THR A 171 9.30 -5.42 -3.43
C THR A 171 8.83 -4.11 -2.80
N LEU A 172 9.77 -3.18 -2.58
CA LEU A 172 9.52 -1.84 -2.09
C LEU A 172 9.39 -0.88 -3.27
N TYR A 173 8.27 -0.17 -3.33
CA TYR A 173 8.02 0.89 -4.30
C TYR A 173 8.03 2.24 -3.61
N GLN A 174 8.63 3.22 -4.28
CA GLN A 174 8.52 4.62 -3.93
C GLN A 174 7.68 5.32 -5.00
N GLY A 175 6.52 5.83 -4.60
CA GLY A 175 5.52 6.40 -5.51
C GLY A 175 5.67 7.91 -5.78
N MET A 176 6.39 8.61 -4.91
CA MET A 176 6.64 10.06 -4.96
C MET A 176 7.83 10.43 -4.06
N ASP A 177 8.27 11.69 -4.10
CA ASP A 177 9.35 12.21 -3.26
C ASP A 177 8.94 12.24 -1.78
N LEU A 178 9.83 11.83 -0.88
CA LEU A 178 9.52 11.75 0.55
C LEU A 178 9.27 13.14 1.20
N VAL A 179 9.90 14.19 0.68
CA VAL A 179 9.87 15.55 1.25
C VAL A 179 9.08 16.52 0.39
N ASN A 180 9.28 16.50 -0.93
CA ASN A 180 8.63 17.47 -1.81
C ASN A 180 7.11 17.21 -1.97
N ASP A 181 6.72 15.94 -1.94
CA ASP A 181 5.35 15.52 -2.21
C ASP A 181 4.56 15.26 -0.92
N LEU A 182 3.30 15.66 -0.95
CA LEU A 182 2.33 15.40 0.10
C LEU A 182 1.44 14.23 -0.30
N GLY A 183 1.54 13.14 0.45
CA GLY A 183 0.61 12.01 0.40
C GLY A 183 -0.65 12.29 1.24
N ARG A 184 -1.81 11.80 0.80
CA ARG A 184 -3.08 11.86 1.54
C ARG A 184 -3.36 10.51 2.20
N HIS A 185 -2.68 10.21 3.31
CA HIS A 185 -2.78 8.92 4.01
C HIS A 185 -3.20 9.04 5.48
N ALA A 186 -2.82 10.12 6.17
CA ALA A 186 -2.96 10.29 7.63
C ALA A 186 -3.63 11.61 8.05
N ARG A 187 -4.64 12.05 7.29
CA ARG A 187 -5.47 13.24 7.57
C ARG A 187 -4.65 14.48 7.99
N TRP A 188 -4.79 14.91 9.25
CA TRP A 188 -4.23 16.13 9.83
C TRP A 188 -2.70 16.14 9.87
N THR A 189 -2.08 14.97 9.81
CA THR A 189 -0.62 14.83 9.88
C THR A 189 0.05 14.71 8.50
N ASN A 190 -0.72 14.77 7.41
CA ASN A 190 -0.19 14.61 6.04
C ASN A 190 0.97 15.58 5.75
N GLU A 191 0.89 16.84 6.20
CA GLU A 191 1.93 17.87 5.95
C GLU A 191 3.27 17.57 6.62
N THR A 192 3.29 16.80 7.70
CA THR A 192 4.50 16.51 8.49
C THR A 192 4.75 15.01 8.63
N SER A 193 4.21 14.19 7.74
CA SER A 193 4.43 12.74 7.74
C SER A 193 4.71 12.15 6.36
N VAL A 194 5.47 11.06 6.38
CA VAL A 194 5.60 10.11 5.27
C VAL A 194 4.86 8.84 5.67
N GLY A 195 4.18 8.21 4.72
CA GLY A 195 3.45 6.97 4.94
C GLY A 195 4.02 5.78 4.16
N ILE A 196 3.70 4.58 4.63
CA ILE A 196 3.85 3.34 3.87
C ILE A 196 2.59 2.49 3.93
N GLU A 197 2.16 1.98 2.77
CA GLU A 197 1.13 0.94 2.65
C GLU A 197 1.79 -0.43 2.49
N ILE A 198 1.62 -1.32 3.47
CA ILE A 198 2.16 -2.67 3.42
C ILE A 198 1.07 -3.63 2.95
N ASN A 199 1.38 -4.41 1.91
CA ASN A 199 0.41 -5.35 1.39
C ASN A 199 -0.03 -6.38 2.42
N ASN A 200 -1.31 -6.37 2.78
CA ASN A 200 -1.94 -7.33 3.65
C ASN A 200 -3.47 -7.31 3.43
N PRO A 201 -4.08 -8.39 2.93
CA PRO A 201 -5.53 -8.46 2.77
C PRO A 201 -6.34 -8.38 4.06
N VAL A 202 -5.70 -8.64 5.24
CA VAL A 202 -6.28 -8.69 6.60
C VAL A 202 -7.32 -9.81 6.79
N THR A 203 -8.27 -9.94 5.88
CA THR A 203 -9.36 -10.92 5.87
C THR A 203 -8.88 -12.37 5.76
N LEU A 204 -9.58 -13.26 6.44
CA LEU A 204 -9.23 -14.69 6.53
C LEU A 204 -9.74 -15.54 5.36
N ARG A 205 -10.27 -14.92 4.29
CA ARG A 205 -10.75 -15.64 3.12
C ARG A 205 -9.56 -16.35 2.46
N LYS A 206 -9.66 -17.67 2.31
CA LYS A 206 -8.59 -18.50 1.68
C LYS A 206 -8.21 -18.00 0.28
N THR A 207 -9.16 -17.48 -0.48
CA THR A 207 -8.94 -16.90 -1.82
C THR A 207 -8.04 -15.68 -1.83
N TYR A 208 -7.88 -15.00 -0.68
CA TYR A 208 -7.06 -13.80 -0.54
C TYR A 208 -5.75 -14.07 0.22
N ASN A 209 -5.68 -15.18 0.98
CA ASN A 209 -4.44 -15.63 1.62
C ASN A 209 -3.59 -16.53 0.69
N VAL A 210 -3.36 -16.10 -0.54
CA VAL A 210 -2.54 -16.82 -1.53
C VAL A 210 -1.07 -16.97 -1.11
N GLN A 211 -0.62 -16.11 -0.21
CA GLN A 211 0.73 -16.13 0.38
C GLN A 211 0.85 -17.05 1.60
N ASN A 212 -0.23 -17.74 1.99
CA ASN A 212 -0.27 -18.62 3.16
C ASN A 212 0.27 -17.95 4.45
N ARG A 213 -0.09 -16.69 4.66
CA ARG A 213 0.23 -15.90 5.86
C ARG A 213 -0.33 -16.58 7.10
N LYS A 214 0.41 -16.48 8.20
CA LYS A 214 -0.05 -16.92 9.53
C LYS A 214 -1.30 -16.13 9.93
N ILE A 215 -2.21 -16.79 10.64
CA ILE A 215 -3.35 -16.12 11.27
C ILE A 215 -2.93 -15.68 12.66
N VAL A 216 -3.01 -14.38 12.92
CA VAL A 216 -2.79 -13.77 14.23
C VAL A 216 -4.12 -13.76 14.98
N ARG A 217 -4.08 -13.98 16.30
CA ARG A 217 -5.18 -13.68 17.22
C ARG A 217 -4.68 -12.68 18.24
N ALA A 218 -5.29 -11.51 18.30
CA ALA A 218 -4.91 -10.44 19.22
C ALA A 218 -6.14 -9.60 19.59
N GLN A 219 -5.94 -8.64 20.49
CA GLN A 219 -6.96 -7.63 20.78
C GLN A 219 -7.20 -6.73 19.58
N GLU A 220 -8.44 -6.43 19.21
CA GLU A 220 -8.67 -5.43 18.17
C GLU A 220 -8.26 -4.03 18.65
N PRO A 221 -7.55 -3.24 17.83
CA PRO A 221 -7.23 -1.86 18.20
C PRO A 221 -8.49 -1.08 18.59
N HIS A 222 -8.38 -0.25 19.62
CA HIS A 222 -9.49 0.56 20.17
C HIS A 222 -10.66 -0.20 20.81
N THR A 223 -10.65 -1.54 20.81
CA THR A 223 -11.74 -2.31 21.42
C THR A 223 -11.25 -3.21 22.54
N ALA A 224 -12.20 -3.75 23.30
CA ALA A 224 -11.93 -4.75 24.32
C ALA A 224 -11.97 -6.19 23.76
N ASP A 225 -12.25 -6.39 22.47
CA ASP A 225 -12.33 -7.75 21.89
C ASP A 225 -10.93 -8.38 21.81
N PRO A 226 -10.64 -9.43 22.61
CA PRO A 226 -9.33 -10.07 22.61
C PRO A 226 -9.17 -11.11 21.48
N ASN A 227 -10.20 -11.30 20.65
CA ASN A 227 -10.31 -12.43 19.72
C ASN A 227 -10.29 -12.01 18.25
N TRP A 228 -9.82 -10.80 17.96
CA TRP A 228 -9.68 -10.34 16.61
C TRP A 228 -8.63 -11.18 15.87
N ARG A 229 -9.02 -11.65 14.67
CA ARG A 229 -8.20 -12.53 13.85
C ARG A 229 -7.94 -11.88 12.51
N HIS A 230 -6.67 -11.78 12.16
CA HIS A 230 -6.23 -11.21 10.89
C HIS A 230 -5.01 -11.96 10.34
N LEU A 231 -4.69 -11.73 9.07
CA LEU A 231 -3.47 -12.23 8.45
C LEU A 231 -2.24 -11.44 8.94
N ASP A 232 -1.14 -12.14 9.18
CA ASP A 232 0.16 -11.55 9.50
C ASP A 232 0.87 -11.00 8.25
N TYR A 233 1.92 -10.21 8.45
CA TYR A 233 2.88 -9.87 7.41
C TYR A 233 3.71 -11.08 6.98
N THR A 234 4.17 -11.12 5.72
CA THR A 234 5.14 -12.13 5.31
C THR A 234 6.48 -11.88 6.01
N GLU A 235 7.29 -12.93 6.17
CA GLU A 235 8.61 -12.78 6.81
C GLU A 235 9.55 -11.88 6.00
N VAL A 236 9.41 -11.87 4.66
CA VAL A 236 10.17 -10.96 3.79
C VAL A 236 9.75 -9.51 4.00
N GLN A 237 8.45 -9.20 4.14
CA GLN A 237 7.98 -7.85 4.47
C GLN A 237 8.56 -7.38 5.81
N LYS A 238 8.51 -8.24 6.84
CA LYS A 238 9.11 -7.95 8.16
C LYS A 238 10.61 -7.68 8.07
N SER A 239 11.34 -8.44 7.25
CA SER A 239 12.77 -8.22 7.00
C SER A 239 13.05 -6.87 6.34
N VAL A 240 12.25 -6.49 5.35
CA VAL A 240 12.35 -5.18 4.69
C VAL A 240 12.04 -4.05 5.68
N MET A 241 10.97 -4.15 6.46
CA MET A 241 10.59 -3.11 7.44
C MET A 241 11.69 -2.86 8.49
N LYS A 242 12.39 -3.90 8.94
CA LYS A 242 13.53 -3.76 9.87
C LYS A 242 14.70 -2.94 9.31
N GLN A 243 14.86 -2.91 7.99
CA GLN A 243 15.91 -2.13 7.32
C GLN A 243 15.38 -0.75 6.90
N LEU A 244 14.15 -0.71 6.39
CA LEU A 244 13.52 0.50 5.88
C LEU A 244 13.25 1.53 6.96
N VAL A 245 12.71 1.11 8.11
CA VAL A 245 12.27 2.04 9.15
C VAL A 245 13.44 2.90 9.68
N PRO A 246 14.60 2.33 10.10
CA PRO A 246 15.75 3.14 10.48
C PRO A 246 16.28 4.01 9.35
N ALA A 247 16.29 3.51 8.10
CA ALA A 247 16.76 4.27 6.95
C ALA A 247 15.89 5.50 6.65
N ILE A 248 14.56 5.37 6.81
CA ILE A 248 13.62 6.50 6.69
C ILE A 248 13.84 7.50 7.82
N CYS A 249 14.00 7.02 9.06
CA CYS A 249 14.29 7.89 10.19
C CYS A 249 15.57 8.70 9.98
N ASP A 250 16.65 8.07 9.54
CA ASP A 250 17.91 8.76 9.28
C ASP A 250 17.82 9.75 8.13
N ALA A 251 17.20 9.34 7.03
CA ALA A 251 17.09 10.17 5.83
C ALA A 251 16.21 11.42 6.03
N LEU A 252 15.28 11.35 6.98
CA LEU A 252 14.31 12.42 7.25
C LEU A 252 14.51 13.10 8.61
N GLU A 253 15.55 12.73 9.35
CA GLU A 253 15.80 13.20 10.73
C GLU A 253 14.61 12.98 11.68
N ILE A 254 13.78 11.96 11.41
CA ILE A 254 12.67 11.57 12.29
C ILE A 254 13.26 10.87 13.52
N PRO A 255 12.85 11.22 14.75
CA PRO A 255 13.28 10.51 15.95
C PRO A 255 13.05 9.00 15.84
N ARG A 256 14.07 8.22 16.17
CA ARG A 256 13.99 6.75 16.18
C ARG A 256 13.26 6.25 17.43
N THR A 257 11.97 6.54 17.52
CA THR A 257 11.13 6.19 18.66
C THR A 257 9.83 5.58 18.18
N LEU A 258 9.20 4.81 19.07
CA LEU A 258 7.81 4.35 18.96
C LEU A 258 7.03 4.94 20.13
N PRO A 259 5.70 5.14 20.02
CA PRO A 259 4.89 5.42 21.18
C PRO A 259 4.99 4.26 22.15
N GLN A 260 5.20 4.54 23.42
CA GLN A 260 5.28 3.54 24.49
C GLN A 260 4.40 3.98 25.66
N ASP A 261 3.70 3.02 26.27
CA ASP A 261 3.02 3.24 27.54
C ASP A 261 4.00 3.13 28.72
N ASP A 262 3.48 3.29 29.95
CA ASP A 262 4.27 3.22 31.18
C ASP A 262 4.99 1.86 31.38
N SER A 263 4.57 0.81 30.66
CA SER A 263 5.20 -0.50 30.68
C SER A 263 6.29 -0.68 29.61
N GLY A 264 6.48 0.31 28.74
CA GLY A 264 7.42 0.26 27.62
C GLY A 264 6.87 -0.46 26.38
N GLU A 265 5.58 -0.83 26.37
CA GLU A 265 4.94 -1.50 25.24
C GLU A 265 4.28 -0.48 24.31
N VAL A 266 4.16 -0.83 23.03
CA VAL A 266 3.46 0.03 22.06
C VAL A 266 1.96 0.01 22.35
N PRO A 267 1.31 1.17 22.59
CA PRO A 267 -0.12 1.24 22.86
C PRO A 267 -0.97 0.58 21.75
N LYS A 268 -2.14 0.05 22.11
CA LYS A 268 -3.06 -0.67 21.21
C LYS A 268 -4.22 0.20 20.69
N GLY A 269 -4.04 1.51 20.70
CA GLY A 269 -5.09 2.46 20.33
C GLY A 269 -4.52 3.87 20.18
N LEU A 270 -5.34 4.89 20.41
CA LEU A 270 -4.89 6.28 20.32
C LEU A 270 -3.76 6.56 21.31
N ILE A 271 -2.82 7.40 20.88
CA ILE A 271 -1.80 7.98 21.76
C ILE A 271 -2.21 9.41 22.17
N PRO A 272 -1.72 9.93 23.30
CA PRO A 272 -1.89 11.34 23.64
C PRO A 272 -1.29 12.22 22.54
N ASP A 273 -2.03 13.26 22.15
CA ASP A 273 -1.60 14.29 21.19
C ASP A 273 -0.86 13.72 19.96
N PRO A 274 -1.53 12.86 19.15
CA PRO A 274 -0.87 12.14 18.06
C PRO A 274 -0.35 13.09 16.97
N THR A 275 -0.89 14.31 16.89
CA THR A 275 -0.40 15.38 16.01
C THR A 275 0.87 16.06 16.52
N GLU A 276 1.25 15.88 17.78
CA GLU A 276 2.50 16.43 18.35
C GLU A 276 3.60 15.38 18.46
N TYR A 277 3.23 14.09 18.47
CA TYR A 277 4.18 12.98 18.49
C TYR A 277 5.17 13.05 17.31
N LYS A 278 6.45 12.77 17.57
CA LYS A 278 7.52 12.67 16.57
C LYS A 278 8.17 11.29 16.66
N GLY A 279 8.19 10.57 15.56
CA GLY A 279 8.69 9.19 15.51
C GLY A 279 7.91 8.30 14.56
N VAL A 280 7.98 6.99 14.79
CA VAL A 280 7.33 5.97 13.96
C VAL A 280 6.01 5.57 14.62
N MET A 281 4.91 5.53 13.88
CA MET A 281 3.60 5.20 14.45
C MET A 281 2.72 4.41 13.48
N GLY A 282 1.78 3.62 14.00
CA GLY A 282 0.66 3.10 13.23
C GLY A 282 -0.46 4.12 13.04
N HIS A 283 -1.31 3.89 12.05
CA HIS A 283 -2.47 4.75 11.79
C HIS A 283 -3.51 4.71 12.92
N TYR A 284 -3.66 3.56 13.57
CA TYR A 284 -4.53 3.40 14.75
C TYR A 284 -4.08 4.29 15.92
N HIS A 285 -2.79 4.68 16.00
CA HIS A 285 -2.36 5.66 17.02
C HIS A 285 -2.97 7.06 16.79
N LEU A 286 -3.41 7.35 15.56
CA LEU A 286 -3.94 8.66 15.16
C LEU A 286 -5.48 8.71 15.08
N GLN A 287 -6.15 7.61 14.74
CA GLN A 287 -7.58 7.60 14.40
C GLN A 287 -8.29 6.40 15.04
N THR A 288 -9.45 6.63 15.66
CA THR A 288 -10.22 5.58 16.38
C THR A 288 -10.90 4.57 15.49
N ASP A 289 -11.11 4.89 14.21
CA ASP A 289 -11.73 4.01 13.21
C ASP A 289 -10.68 3.19 12.43
N LYS A 290 -9.42 3.20 12.88
CA LYS A 290 -8.30 2.52 12.25
C LYS A 290 -7.78 1.39 13.09
N VAL A 291 -7.32 0.36 12.42
CA VAL A 291 -6.75 -0.84 13.05
C VAL A 291 -5.36 -1.17 12.48
N ASP A 292 -4.96 -0.49 11.42
CA ASP A 292 -3.67 -0.63 10.77
C ASP A 292 -2.54 0.00 11.59
N PRO A 293 -1.37 -0.66 11.67
CA PRO A 293 -0.94 -1.85 10.94
C PRO A 293 -1.10 -3.17 11.73
N GLY A 294 -1.97 -3.24 12.74
CA GLY A 294 -1.97 -4.31 13.73
C GLY A 294 -0.72 -4.28 14.62
N TYR A 295 -0.36 -5.39 15.28
CA TYR A 295 0.70 -5.38 16.31
C TYR A 295 1.98 -6.13 15.97
N THR A 296 2.00 -6.94 14.92
CA THR A 296 3.10 -7.92 14.72
C THR A 296 4.42 -7.31 14.24
N LEU A 297 4.42 -6.04 13.83
CA LEU A 297 5.64 -5.29 13.51
C LEU A 297 6.33 -4.73 14.75
N TRP A 298 5.59 -4.35 15.79
CA TRP A 298 6.14 -3.58 16.91
C TRP A 298 7.28 -4.25 17.67
N PRO A 299 7.21 -5.56 18.02
CA PRO A 299 8.33 -6.23 18.69
C PRO A 299 9.60 -6.32 17.84
N LEU A 300 9.49 -6.19 16.51
CA LEU A 300 10.63 -6.15 15.60
C LEU A 300 11.21 -4.74 15.50
N LEU A 301 10.36 -3.72 15.45
CA LEU A 301 10.76 -2.33 15.31
C LEU A 301 11.39 -1.78 16.60
N LEU A 302 10.89 -2.19 17.78
CA LEU A 302 11.51 -1.87 19.08
C LEU A 302 12.97 -2.32 19.20
N LYS A 303 13.45 -3.23 18.35
CA LYS A 303 14.83 -3.75 18.39
C LYS A 303 15.79 -2.99 17.48
N VAL A 304 15.27 -2.13 16.60
CA VAL A 304 16.07 -1.44 15.57
C VAL A 304 15.92 0.08 15.62
N LEU A 305 14.99 0.58 16.42
CA LEU A 305 14.81 1.97 16.79
C LEU A 305 15.40 2.17 18.19
#